data_AF-A0A4Q3C389-F1
#
_entry.id   AF-A0A4Q3C389-F1
#
_cell.length_a   1.000
_cell.length_b   1.000
_cell.length_c   1.000
_cell.angle_alpha   90.00
_cell.angle_beta   90.00
_cell.angle_gamma   90.00
#
_symmetry.space_group_name_H-M   'P 1'
#
loop_
_entity.id
_entity.type
_entity.pdbx_description
1 polymer ?
#
loop_
_entity_poly.entity_id
_entity_poly.type
_entity_poly.pdbx_seq_one_letter_code
_entity_poly.pdbx_strand_id
1 'polypeptide(L)'
;MLQIFTCSTIKAQGYLKANGKRIVNEKGENVLLRGIGLGGWMLQEGYMLGLYAEGQQYKIRERIEALTSKQQADEFYAAWLNNHTTKADIDSLKAWGFNSVRLPMHYNLYTLPIEAEPVAGKNTWLDKGFAMTDSLLAWCKANNMYLILDL
;
A
#
# COMPACT_ATOMS: atom_id res chain seq x y z
N MET A 1 -31.70 32.91 -19.01
CA MET A 1 -30.63 32.85 -17.98
C MET A 1 -29.66 31.77 -18.41
N LEU A 2 -28.50 32.15 -18.95
CA LEU A 2 -27.51 31.21 -19.52
C LEU A 2 -26.61 30.71 -18.37
N GLN A 3 -26.79 29.47 -17.93
CA GLN A 3 -25.90 28.84 -16.94
C GLN A 3 -24.64 28.34 -17.65
N ILE A 4 -23.52 29.04 -17.41
CA ILE A 4 -22.20 28.58 -17.82
C ILE A 4 -21.76 27.52 -16.80
N PHE A 5 -21.75 26.25 -17.22
CA PHE A 5 -21.09 25.19 -16.48
C PHE A 5 -19.57 25.33 -16.66
N THR A 6 -18.89 25.88 -15.67
CA THR A 6 -17.43 25.80 -15.58
C THR A 6 -17.05 24.35 -15.27
N CYS A 7 -16.54 23.64 -16.28
CA CYS A 7 -15.92 22.33 -16.11
C CYS A 7 -14.59 22.54 -15.37
N SER A 8 -14.62 22.45 -14.04
CA SER A 8 -13.41 22.42 -13.22
C SER A 8 -12.67 21.13 -13.55
N THR A 9 -11.61 21.22 -14.34
CA THR A 9 -10.68 20.11 -14.53
C THR A 9 -10.06 19.77 -13.17
N ILE A 10 -10.45 18.65 -12.57
CA ILE A 10 -9.80 18.10 -11.38
C ILE A 10 -8.40 17.67 -11.80
N LYS A 11 -7.40 18.51 -11.54
CA LYS A 11 -5.99 18.13 -11.71
C LYS A 11 -5.59 17.31 -10.49
N ALA A 12 -5.08 16.10 -10.72
CA ALA A 12 -4.43 15.32 -9.67
C ALA A 12 -3.27 16.13 -9.07
N GLN A 13 -2.87 15.80 -7.84
CA GLN A 13 -1.77 16.48 -7.12
C GLN A 13 -0.42 16.41 -7.88
N GLY A 14 -0.32 15.53 -8.87
CA GLY A 14 0.87 15.30 -9.70
C GLY A 14 1.89 14.40 -9.02
N TYR A 15 2.97 14.09 -9.73
CA TYR A 15 4.11 13.37 -9.15
C TYR A 15 5.04 14.31 -8.38
N LEU A 16 5.74 13.74 -7.40
CA LEU A 16 6.82 14.43 -6.68
C LEU A 16 8.17 14.11 -7.31
N LYS A 17 9.09 15.06 -7.26
CA LYS A 17 10.48 14.89 -7.69
C LYS A 17 11.45 15.43 -6.66
N ALA A 18 12.63 14.83 -6.57
CA ALA A 18 13.74 15.40 -5.84
C ALA A 18 14.35 16.58 -6.61
N ASN A 19 14.66 17.67 -5.92
CA ASN A 19 15.40 18.82 -6.43
C ASN A 19 16.44 19.24 -5.38
N GLY A 20 17.66 18.73 -5.53
CA GLY A 20 18.70 18.84 -4.51
C GLY A 20 18.23 18.22 -3.19
N LYS A 21 18.13 19.04 -2.15
CA LYS A 21 17.65 18.61 -0.81
C LYS A 21 16.14 18.74 -0.60
N ARG A 22 15.40 19.18 -1.62
CA ARG A 22 13.95 19.42 -1.55
C ARG A 22 13.18 18.35 -2.31
N ILE A 23 11.97 18.07 -1.86
CA ILE A 23 10.95 17.37 -2.64
C ILE A 23 10.03 18.44 -3.20
N VAL A 24 9.77 18.44 -4.49
CA VAL A 24 8.91 19.43 -5.15
C VAL A 24 7.81 18.76 -5.96
N ASN A 25 6.67 19.43 -6.08
CA ASN A 25 5.59 19.02 -6.99
C ASN A 25 5.90 19.44 -8.44
N GLU A 26 4.97 19.19 -9.35
CA GLU A 26 5.09 19.52 -10.77
C GLU A 26 5.24 21.03 -11.04
N LYS A 27 4.75 21.88 -10.13
CA LYS A 27 4.91 23.35 -10.19
C LYS A 27 6.26 23.83 -9.65
N GLY A 28 7.09 22.93 -9.12
CA GLY A 28 8.36 23.29 -8.48
C GLY A 28 8.21 23.79 -7.04
N GLU A 29 7.02 23.71 -6.46
CA GLU A 29 6.76 24.11 -5.08
C GLU A 29 7.27 23.04 -4.12
N ASN A 30 7.92 23.46 -3.03
CA ASN A 30 8.42 22.54 -2.02
C ASN A 30 7.29 21.83 -1.28
N VAL A 31 7.39 20.51 -1.16
CA VAL A 31 6.44 19.66 -0.44
C VAL A 31 7.15 19.06 0.76
N LEU A 32 6.66 19.39 1.96
CA LEU A 32 7.05 18.71 3.19
C LEU A 32 6.12 17.52 3.40
N LEU A 33 6.65 16.30 3.29
CA LEU A 33 5.89 15.08 3.55
C LEU A 33 5.68 14.91 5.07
N ARG A 34 4.42 14.76 5.45
CA ARG A 34 3.97 14.33 6.77
C ARG A 34 3.22 13.04 6.56
N GLY A 35 3.93 11.93 6.71
CA GLY A 35 3.44 10.62 6.31
C GLY A 35 3.46 9.60 7.42
N ILE A 36 2.66 8.56 7.22
CA ILE A 36 2.67 7.34 8.04
C ILE A 36 2.92 6.13 7.14
N GLY A 37 3.60 5.12 7.65
CA GLY A 37 3.76 3.83 6.97
C GLY A 37 2.60 2.90 7.30
N LEU A 38 2.09 2.20 6.29
CA LEU A 38 1.09 1.13 6.44
C LEU A 38 1.78 -0.22 6.72
N GLY A 39 2.73 -0.21 7.65
CA GLY A 39 3.51 -1.39 8.04
C GLY A 39 2.62 -2.47 8.63
N GLY A 40 2.95 -3.74 8.37
CA GLY A 40 2.14 -4.89 8.78
C GLY A 40 1.02 -5.27 7.82
N TRP A 41 0.62 -4.42 6.86
CA TRP A 41 -0.53 -4.68 5.97
C TRP A 41 -0.21 -5.66 4.83
N MET A 42 0.33 -5.16 3.72
CA MET A 42 0.73 -5.96 2.54
C MET A 42 2.10 -6.63 2.71
N LEU A 43 2.80 -6.28 3.79
CA LEU A 43 4.03 -6.89 4.26
C LEU A 43 3.96 -6.99 5.78
N GLN A 44 3.99 -8.21 6.32
CA GLN A 44 4.12 -8.44 7.75
C GLN A 44 5.57 -8.28 8.21
N GLU A 45 5.77 -7.42 9.19
CA GLU A 45 7.06 -7.13 9.79
C GLU A 45 7.05 -7.65 11.23
N GLY A 46 7.83 -8.71 11.51
CA GLY A 46 7.73 -9.42 12.80
C GLY A 46 7.91 -8.55 14.03
N TYR A 47 8.75 -7.51 13.98
CA TYR A 47 8.94 -6.61 15.12
C TYR A 47 7.65 -5.84 15.49
N MET A 48 6.79 -5.51 14.51
CA MET A 48 5.50 -4.85 14.77
C MET A 48 4.50 -5.81 15.43
N LEU A 49 4.72 -7.11 15.29
CA LEU A 49 3.91 -8.18 15.89
C LEU A 49 4.54 -8.73 17.18
N GLY A 50 5.66 -8.17 17.65
CA GLY A 50 6.41 -8.67 18.81
C GLY A 50 7.15 -9.99 18.57
N LEU A 51 7.36 -10.37 17.30
CA LEU A 51 8.04 -11.60 16.87
C LEU A 51 9.46 -11.29 16.42
N TYR A 52 10.43 -11.46 17.32
CA TYR A 52 11.83 -11.09 17.07
C TYR A 52 12.68 -12.23 16.49
N ALA A 53 12.47 -13.48 16.92
CA ALA A 53 13.29 -14.63 16.49
C ALA A 53 12.85 -15.22 15.13
N GLU A 54 11.54 -15.19 14.86
CA GLU A 54 10.93 -15.77 13.65
C GLU A 54 9.99 -14.76 12.97
N GLY A 55 10.46 -13.52 12.85
CA GLY A 55 9.68 -12.39 12.37
C GLY A 55 9.51 -12.28 10.86
N GLN A 56 10.08 -13.21 10.08
CA GLN A 56 9.88 -13.24 8.63
C GLN A 56 8.44 -13.62 8.29
N GLN A 57 7.78 -12.89 7.38
CA GLN A 57 6.40 -13.14 6.99
C GLN A 57 6.10 -14.62 6.64
N TYR A 58 6.99 -15.30 5.92
CA TYR A 58 6.78 -16.71 5.56
C TYR A 58 6.80 -17.62 6.80
N LYS A 59 7.70 -17.36 7.77
CA LYS A 59 7.73 -18.12 9.04
C LYS A 59 6.50 -17.86 9.89
N ILE A 60 6.04 -16.61 9.95
CA ILE A 60 4.81 -16.25 10.66
C ILE A 60 3.64 -17.06 10.08
N ARG A 61 3.53 -17.10 8.75
CA ARG A 61 2.52 -17.89 8.05
C ARG A 61 2.64 -19.39 8.32
N GLU A 62 3.83 -19.96 8.21
CA GLU A 62 4.09 -21.39 8.50
C GLU A 62 3.66 -21.75 9.93
N ARG A 63 3.94 -20.88 10.92
CA ARG A 63 3.53 -21.09 12.32
C ARG A 63 2.01 -21.04 12.47
N ILE A 64 1.33 -20.09 11.82
CA ILE A 64 -0.14 -20.02 11.83
C ILE A 64 -0.73 -21.29 11.19
N GLU A 65 -0.22 -21.71 10.04
CA GLU A 65 -0.67 -22.94 9.35
C GLU A 65 -0.46 -24.19 10.23
N ALA A 66 0.68 -24.30 10.92
CA ALA A 66 0.99 -25.42 11.81
C ALA A 66 0.13 -25.45 13.09
N LEU A 67 -0.27 -24.29 13.61
CA LEU A 67 -1.12 -24.17 14.81
C LEU A 67 -2.62 -24.32 14.50
N THR A 68 -3.01 -24.07 13.26
CA THR A 68 -4.41 -24.10 12.81
C THR A 68 -4.57 -25.14 11.71
N SER A 69 -4.73 -24.70 10.47
CA SER A 69 -4.69 -25.49 9.25
C SER A 69 -4.39 -24.54 8.09
N LYS A 70 -4.02 -25.09 6.93
CA LYS A 70 -3.85 -24.27 5.73
C LYS A 70 -5.09 -23.42 5.40
N GLN A 71 -6.27 -24.02 5.47
CA GLN A 71 -7.53 -23.31 5.18
C GLN A 71 -7.76 -22.15 6.16
N GLN A 72 -7.58 -22.39 7.46
CA GLN A 72 -7.79 -21.35 8.48
C GLN A 72 -6.74 -20.23 8.37
N ALA A 73 -5.50 -20.56 8.00
CA ALA A 73 -4.49 -19.54 7.71
C ALA A 73 -4.86 -18.71 6.48
N ASP A 74 -5.36 -19.33 5.41
CA ASP A 74 -5.83 -18.62 4.22
C ASP A 74 -6.99 -17.66 4.55
N GLU A 75 -7.95 -18.09 5.38
CA GLU A 75 -9.04 -17.26 5.89
C GLU A 75 -8.52 -16.10 6.77
N PHE A 76 -7.58 -16.38 7.67
CA PHE A 76 -6.92 -15.36 8.49
C PHE A 76 -6.24 -14.28 7.63
N TYR A 77 -5.44 -14.68 6.64
CA TYR A 77 -4.74 -13.73 5.78
C TYR A 77 -5.69 -12.95 4.86
N ALA A 78 -6.79 -13.57 4.40
CA ALA A 78 -7.84 -12.84 3.70
C ALA A 78 -8.48 -11.77 4.60
N ALA A 79 -8.82 -12.12 5.84
CA ALA A 79 -9.36 -11.19 6.82
C ALA A 79 -8.34 -10.08 7.18
N TRP A 80 -7.08 -10.42 7.38
CA TRP A 80 -6.01 -9.47 7.67
C TRP A 80 -5.91 -8.40 6.58
N LEU A 81 -5.77 -8.82 5.32
CA LEU A 81 -5.63 -7.88 4.20
C LEU A 81 -6.88 -7.02 3.99
N ASN A 82 -8.08 -7.54 4.29
CA ASN A 82 -9.33 -6.81 4.14
C ASN A 82 -9.60 -5.79 5.25
N ASN A 83 -9.02 -5.97 6.45
CA ASN A 83 -9.39 -5.20 7.64
C ASN A 83 -8.25 -4.38 8.24
N HIS A 84 -6.98 -4.70 7.96
CA HIS A 84 -5.84 -3.98 8.54
C HIS A 84 -5.76 -2.51 8.08
N THR A 85 -6.12 -2.24 6.82
CA THR A 85 -6.19 -0.87 6.30
C THR A 85 -7.38 -0.73 5.37
N THR A 86 -8.21 0.26 5.69
CA THR A 86 -9.46 0.55 5.01
C THR A 86 -9.50 2.03 4.61
N LYS A 87 -10.54 2.41 3.87
CA LYS A 87 -10.78 3.82 3.54
C LYS A 87 -10.89 4.70 4.79
N ALA A 88 -11.49 4.19 5.88
CA ALA A 88 -11.69 4.95 7.10
C ALA A 88 -10.36 5.36 7.76
N ASP A 89 -9.33 4.53 7.63
CA ASP A 89 -7.98 4.84 8.13
C ASP A 89 -7.38 6.01 7.33
N ILE A 90 -7.49 6.00 6.01
CA ILE A 90 -6.98 7.08 5.14
C ILE A 90 -7.74 8.39 5.38
N ASP A 91 -9.06 8.33 5.53
CA ASP A 91 -9.89 9.49 5.87
C ASP A 91 -9.46 10.09 7.23
N SER A 92 -9.17 9.24 8.22
CA SER A 92 -8.72 9.66 9.56
C SER A 92 -7.34 10.30 9.51
N LEU A 93 -6.38 9.68 8.81
CA LEU A 93 -5.04 10.24 8.63
C LEU A 93 -5.08 11.63 7.99
N LYS A 94 -5.96 11.82 6.99
CA LYS A 94 -6.16 13.14 6.40
C LYS A 94 -6.71 14.14 7.42
N ALA A 95 -7.72 13.75 8.19
CA ALA A 95 -8.30 14.61 9.23
C ALA A 95 -7.28 14.99 10.32
N TRP A 96 -6.32 14.11 10.62
CA TRP A 96 -5.23 14.38 11.56
C TRP A 96 -4.08 15.21 10.97
N GLY A 97 -4.15 15.57 9.68
CA GLY A 97 -3.19 16.47 9.04
C GLY A 97 -2.02 15.78 8.33
N PHE A 98 -2.06 14.46 8.15
CA PHE A 98 -1.12 13.76 7.27
C PHE A 98 -1.41 14.10 5.81
N ASN A 99 -0.37 14.10 4.98
CA ASN A 99 -0.46 14.37 3.54
C ASN A 99 0.12 13.26 2.67
N SER A 100 0.60 12.18 3.28
CA SER A 100 1.14 11.04 2.55
C SER A 100 1.00 9.74 3.34
N VAL A 101 1.01 8.63 2.63
CA VAL A 101 1.18 7.28 3.18
C VAL A 101 2.28 6.54 2.40
N ARG A 102 3.05 5.71 3.09
CA ARG A 102 3.95 4.74 2.47
C ARG A 102 3.32 3.36 2.56
N LEU A 103 3.26 2.66 1.44
CA LEU A 103 2.76 1.30 1.33
C LEU A 103 3.94 0.33 1.15
N PRO A 104 4.35 -0.39 2.21
CA PRO A 104 5.24 -1.54 2.07
C PRO A 104 4.51 -2.68 1.35
N MET A 105 5.05 -3.12 0.23
CA MET A 105 4.49 -4.10 -0.67
C MET A 105 5.37 -5.35 -0.63
N HIS A 106 4.78 -6.52 -0.45
CA HIS A 106 5.52 -7.78 -0.64
C HIS A 106 5.24 -8.36 -2.03
N TYR A 107 6.28 -8.83 -2.72
CA TYR A 107 6.20 -9.29 -4.12
C TYR A 107 5.18 -10.42 -4.33
N ASN A 108 4.94 -11.27 -3.32
CA ASN A 108 4.03 -12.42 -3.40
C ASN A 108 2.56 -12.05 -3.59
N LEU A 109 2.20 -10.76 -3.49
CA LEU A 109 0.87 -10.27 -3.85
C LEU A 109 0.78 -9.88 -5.34
N TYR A 110 1.91 -9.73 -6.03
CA TYR A 110 2.02 -9.26 -7.41
C TYR A 110 2.57 -10.31 -8.37
N THR A 111 3.40 -11.23 -7.87
CA THR A 111 4.12 -12.23 -8.67
C THR A 111 4.27 -13.55 -7.91
N LEU A 112 4.58 -14.63 -8.61
CA LEU A 112 5.01 -15.88 -7.98
C LEU A 112 6.48 -15.75 -7.51
N PRO A 113 6.90 -16.53 -6.49
CA PRO A 113 8.33 -16.69 -6.22
C PRO A 113 9.03 -17.35 -7.43
N ILE A 114 10.30 -17.03 -7.61
CA ILE A 114 11.07 -17.45 -8.81
C ILE A 114 11.10 -18.97 -9.00
N GLU A 115 11.04 -19.74 -7.93
CA GLU A 115 11.03 -21.21 -7.95
C GLU A 115 9.69 -21.79 -8.42
N ALA A 116 8.62 -21.01 -8.40
CA ALA A 116 7.29 -21.40 -8.84
C ALA A 116 6.93 -20.84 -10.24
N GLU A 117 7.81 -20.03 -10.85
CA GLU A 117 7.56 -19.50 -12.18
C GLU A 117 7.66 -20.60 -13.25
N PRO A 118 6.65 -20.72 -14.15
CA PRO A 118 6.64 -21.77 -15.18
C PRO A 118 7.71 -21.54 -16.26
N VAL A 119 8.19 -20.30 -16.40
CA VAL A 119 9.22 -19.92 -17.38
C VAL A 119 10.28 -19.07 -16.69
N ALA A 120 11.51 -19.55 -16.62
CA ALA A 120 12.62 -18.84 -16.00
C ALA A 120 12.79 -17.43 -16.60
N GLY A 121 12.91 -16.42 -15.73
CA GLY A 121 13.06 -15.03 -16.12
C GLY A 121 11.78 -14.33 -16.57
N LYS A 122 10.60 -14.97 -16.47
CA LYS A 122 9.29 -14.34 -16.68
C LYS A 122 8.48 -14.35 -15.39
N ASN A 123 7.83 -13.24 -15.10
CA ASN A 123 6.94 -13.11 -13.96
C ASN A 123 5.51 -13.49 -14.35
N THR A 124 4.88 -14.34 -13.56
CA THR A 124 3.44 -14.56 -13.56
C THR A 124 2.81 -13.49 -12.68
N TRP A 125 2.04 -12.58 -13.28
CA TRP A 125 1.39 -11.48 -12.56
C TRP A 125 0.13 -11.94 -11.83
N LEU A 126 -0.04 -11.46 -10.61
CA LEU A 126 -1.20 -11.71 -9.75
C LEU A 126 -2.01 -10.42 -9.57
N ASP A 127 -3.30 -10.45 -9.89
CA ASP A 127 -4.16 -9.25 -9.86
C ASP A 127 -4.41 -8.71 -8.44
N LYS A 128 -4.25 -9.56 -7.41
CA LYS A 128 -4.62 -9.22 -6.02
C LYS A 128 -3.88 -7.99 -5.51
N GLY A 129 -2.56 -7.94 -5.65
CA GLY A 129 -1.74 -6.82 -5.19
C GLY A 129 -2.06 -5.51 -5.92
N PHE A 130 -2.32 -5.59 -7.23
CA PHE A 130 -2.71 -4.43 -8.03
C PHE A 130 -4.08 -3.89 -7.60
N ALA A 131 -5.09 -4.74 -7.44
CA ALA A 131 -6.43 -4.32 -7.02
C ALA A 131 -6.43 -3.64 -5.63
N MET A 132 -5.61 -4.15 -4.70
CA MET A 132 -5.43 -3.53 -3.39
C MET A 132 -4.72 -2.18 -3.47
N THR A 133 -3.66 -2.09 -4.29
CA THR A 133 -2.94 -0.83 -4.53
C THR A 133 -3.82 0.22 -5.17
N ASP A 134 -4.63 -0.16 -6.17
CA ASP A 134 -5.58 0.72 -6.84
C ASP A 134 -6.65 1.25 -5.89
N SER A 135 -7.13 0.39 -4.98
CA SER A 135 -8.07 0.78 -3.93
C SER A 135 -7.46 1.83 -3.00
N LEU A 136 -6.24 1.59 -2.50
CA LEU A 136 -5.54 2.57 -1.67
C LEU A 136 -5.29 3.88 -2.43
N LEU A 137 -4.83 3.80 -3.69
CA LEU A 137 -4.58 4.96 -4.54
C LEU A 137 -5.86 5.80 -4.71
N ALA A 138 -7.02 5.15 -4.90
CA ALA A 138 -8.30 5.83 -4.98
C ALA A 138 -8.66 6.56 -3.67
N TRP A 139 -8.41 5.94 -2.51
CA TRP A 139 -8.64 6.57 -1.20
C TRP A 139 -7.69 7.75 -0.96
N CYS A 140 -6.42 7.61 -1.30
CA CYS A 140 -5.43 8.70 -1.22
C CYS A 140 -5.81 9.86 -2.14
N LYS A 141 -6.25 9.58 -3.37
CA LYS A 141 -6.73 10.59 -4.32
C LYS A 141 -7.93 11.34 -3.78
N ALA A 142 -8.91 10.65 -3.20
CA ALA A 142 -10.09 11.27 -2.59
C ALA A 142 -9.71 12.21 -1.42
N ASN A 143 -8.61 11.93 -0.72
CA ASN A 143 -8.13 12.69 0.42
C ASN A 143 -7.01 13.71 0.09
N ASN A 144 -6.62 13.85 -1.18
CA ASN A 144 -5.47 14.67 -1.59
C ASN A 144 -4.21 14.31 -0.78
N MET A 145 -3.89 13.01 -0.73
CA MET A 145 -2.71 12.46 -0.09
C MET A 145 -1.81 11.80 -1.13
N TYR A 146 -0.48 11.91 -0.95
CA TYR A 146 0.48 11.18 -1.76
C TYR A 146 0.59 9.73 -1.31
N LEU A 147 0.70 8.81 -2.27
CA LEU A 147 1.03 7.41 -2.02
C LEU A 147 2.48 7.14 -2.45
N ILE A 148 3.27 6.58 -1.56
CA ILE A 148 4.64 6.13 -1.83
C ILE A 148 4.61 4.59 -1.90
N LEU A 149 4.93 4.05 -3.07
CA LEU A 149 5.06 2.61 -3.29
C LEU A 149 6.47 2.17 -2.90
N ASP A 150 6.55 1.13 -2.09
CA ASP A 150 7.77 0.60 -1.52
C ASP A 150 7.73 -0.92 -1.62
N LEU A 151 8.51 -1.49 -2.54
CA LEU A 151 8.54 -2.93 -2.83
C LEU A 151 9.83 -3.56 -2.29
#